data_AF-A0A7S0LTH3-F1
#
_entry.id   AF-A0A7S0LTH3-F1
#
_cell.length_a   1.000
_cell.length_b   1.000
_cell.length_c   1.000
_cell.angle_alpha   90.00
_cell.angle_beta   90.00
_cell.angle_gamma   90.00
#
_symmetry.space_group_name_H-M   'P 1'
#
loop_
_entity.id
_entity.type
_entity.pdbx_description
1 polymer ?
#
loop_
_entity_poly.entity_id
_entity_poly.type
_entity_poly.pdbx_seq_one_letter_code
_entity_poly.pdbx_strand_id
1 'polypeptide(L)'
;MGDFEEMQYRNTTIMPPMLFRTLRGERVVLLLAFTALLVWISALFTVGRYVPDDSTPVTRSLTDEYSSYTSEADIDQPASGWENVTDLIMVAGHTIFTGSDFGESPVNESHWYLQAAQTNQLESFIQHIKEGARLLAASDRAGLIFSGGATRPGAGPRSEAASYWLYAHSQGWFQGVEPGGGGGGGGG
;
A
#
# COMPACT_ATOMS: atom_id res chain seq x y z
N MET A 1 -27.29 65.07 62.10
CA MET A 1 -26.41 64.75 63.25
C MET A 1 -27.16 63.70 64.04
N GLY A 2 -26.67 62.45 63.99
CA GLY A 2 -27.29 61.23 64.54
C GLY A 2 -28.56 60.80 63.80
N ASP A 3 -28.86 59.54 63.55
CA ASP A 3 -28.16 58.28 63.75
C ASP A 3 -28.76 57.33 62.72
N PHE A 4 -27.92 56.80 61.83
CA PHE A 4 -28.23 55.63 61.01
C PHE A 4 -27.79 54.38 61.77
N GLU A 5 -28.36 54.18 62.95
CA GLU A 5 -28.43 52.91 63.67
C GLU A 5 -29.93 52.74 63.93
N GLU A 6 -30.61 51.66 63.58
CA GLU A 6 -30.27 50.30 63.94
C GLU A 6 -31.30 49.38 63.25
N MET A 7 -30.85 48.18 62.92
CA MET A 7 -31.68 46.97 62.78
C MET A 7 -32.75 46.93 61.68
N GLN A 8 -32.45 46.17 60.64
CA GLN A 8 -33.12 44.93 60.18
C GLN A 8 -32.54 44.65 58.77
N TYR A 9 -31.98 43.52 58.37
CA TYR A 9 -32.25 42.15 58.73
C TYR A 9 -31.17 41.29 58.05
N ARG A 10 -30.55 40.40 58.83
CA ARG A 10 -29.86 39.15 58.50
C ARG A 10 -29.79 38.76 57.01
N ASN A 11 -28.59 38.47 56.51
CA ASN A 11 -28.12 37.09 56.25
C ASN A 11 -26.87 37.11 55.36
N THR A 12 -25.69 37.16 55.96
CA THR A 12 -24.45 36.75 55.29
C THR A 12 -23.92 35.55 56.03
N THR A 13 -24.41 34.38 55.62
CA THR A 13 -23.81 33.12 56.01
C THR A 13 -22.39 33.11 55.45
N ILE A 14 -21.41 33.38 56.32
CA ILE A 14 -20.00 33.24 56.02
C ILE A 14 -19.79 31.76 55.68
N MET A 15 -19.63 31.46 54.38
CA MET A 15 -19.23 30.15 53.93
C MET A 15 -17.88 29.81 54.59
N PRO A 16 -17.72 28.65 55.25
CA PRO A 16 -16.43 28.26 55.77
C PRO A 16 -15.45 28.13 54.58
N PRO A 17 -14.16 28.46 54.75
CA PRO A 17 -13.16 28.15 53.73
C PRO A 17 -13.22 26.65 53.50
N MET A 18 -13.66 26.26 52.30
CA MET A 18 -13.62 24.86 51.91
C MET A 18 -12.17 24.41 52.04
N LEU A 19 -11.97 23.50 53.00
CA LEU A 19 -10.76 22.73 53.19
C LEU A 19 -10.38 22.15 51.82
N PHE A 20 -9.47 22.80 51.09
CA PHE A 20 -8.63 22.09 50.14
C PHE A 20 -7.72 21.20 50.99
N ARG A 21 -8.25 20.03 51.37
CA ARG A 21 -7.46 18.95 51.93
C ARG A 21 -6.44 18.62 50.85
N THR A 22 -5.21 19.07 51.07
CA THR A 22 -4.04 18.64 50.33
C THR A 22 -4.09 17.12 50.26
N LEU A 23 -4.36 16.59 49.07
CA LEU A 23 -4.35 15.14 48.86
C LEU A 23 -2.90 14.71 49.14
N ARG A 24 -2.68 14.01 50.27
CA ARG A 24 -1.38 13.40 50.59
C ARG A 24 -0.87 12.67 49.34
N GLY A 25 0.43 12.77 49.06
CA GLY A 25 1.05 12.28 47.82
C GLY A 25 0.63 10.86 47.41
N GLU A 26 0.35 9.99 48.38
CA GLU A 26 -0.21 8.65 48.17
C GLU A 26 -1.52 8.63 47.35
N ARG A 27 -2.43 9.58 47.59
CA ARG A 27 -3.71 9.68 46.86
C ARG A 27 -3.50 10.19 45.44
N VAL A 28 -2.52 11.08 45.24
CA VAL A 28 -2.15 11.57 43.90
C VAL A 28 -1.50 10.44 43.09
N VAL A 29 -0.62 9.65 43.71
CA VAL A 29 0.00 8.48 43.08
C VAL A 29 -1.06 7.44 42.69
N LEU A 30 -2.03 7.15 43.57
CA LEU A 30 -3.12 6.23 43.25
C LEU A 30 -4.00 6.73 42.10
N LEU A 31 -4.29 8.03 42.03
CA LEU A 31 -5.06 8.61 40.93
C LEU A 31 -4.29 8.51 39.60
N LEU A 32 -2.97 8.75 39.59
CA LEU A 32 -2.14 8.62 38.40
C LEU A 32 -2.00 7.16 37.94
N ALA A 33 -1.88 6.22 38.88
CA ALA A 33 -1.85 4.79 38.55
C ALA A 33 -3.18 4.32 37.95
N PHE A 34 -4.31 4.81 38.48
CA PHE A 34 -5.64 4.48 37.98
C PHE A 34 -5.88 5.03 36.57
N THR A 35 -5.46 6.27 36.27
CA THR A 35 -5.59 6.82 34.91
C THR A 35 -4.69 6.08 33.92
N ALA A 36 -3.46 5.72 34.30
CA ALA A 36 -2.58 4.90 33.47
C ALA A 36 -3.19 3.51 33.18
N LEU A 37 -3.82 2.88 34.17
CA LEU A 37 -4.52 1.60 34.00
C LEU A 37 -5.71 1.72 33.04
N LEU A 38 -6.52 2.79 33.15
CA LEU A 38 -7.64 3.02 32.23
C LEU A 38 -7.17 3.24 30.79
N VAL A 39 -6.06 3.95 30.58
CA VAL A 39 -5.45 4.10 29.25
C VAL A 39 -4.99 2.75 28.71
N TRP A 40 -4.37 1.91 29.56
CA TRP A 40 -3.92 0.57 29.19
C TRP A 40 -5.09 -0.36 28.82
N ILE A 41 -6.17 -0.35 29.60
CA ILE A 41 -7.39 -1.13 29.33
C ILE A 41 -8.06 -0.66 28.03
N SER A 42 -8.11 0.66 27.78
CA SER A 42 -8.61 1.22 26.52
C SER A 42 -7.77 0.78 25.32
N ALA A 43 -6.44 0.74 25.46
CA ALA A 43 -5.53 0.25 24.42
C ALA A 43 -5.76 -1.24 24.11
N LEU A 44 -5.95 -2.08 25.14
CA LEU A 44 -6.30 -3.50 24.96
C LEU A 44 -7.63 -3.69 24.23
N PHE A 45 -8.63 -2.87 24.54
CA PHE A 45 -9.93 -2.91 23.87
C PHE A 45 -9.87 -2.42 22.43
N THR A 46 -8.98 -1.47 22.13
CA THR A 46 -8.77 -0.93 20.78
C THR A 46 -8.03 -1.94 19.90
N VAL A 47 -6.97 -2.57 20.42
CA VAL A 47 -6.19 -3.59 19.68
C VAL A 47 -7.02 -4.86 19.45
N GLY A 48 -7.84 -5.30 20.41
CA GLY A 48 -8.72 -6.46 20.25
C GLY A 48 -9.89 -6.26 19.29
N ARG A 49 -10.22 -5.01 18.95
CA ARG A 49 -11.27 -4.64 17.97
C ARG A 49 -10.71 -4.36 16.58
N TYR A 50 -9.38 -4.32 16.43
CA TYR A 50 -8.67 -4.08 15.18
C TYR A 50 -8.09 -5.38 14.60
N VAL A 51 -8.85 -6.47 14.73
CA VAL A 51 -8.71 -7.60 13.81
C VAL A 51 -9.70 -7.29 12.69
N PRO A 52 -9.25 -7.00 11.45
CA PRO A 52 -10.15 -6.90 10.32
C PRO A 52 -10.99 -8.16 10.26
N ASP A 53 -12.31 -8.02 10.30
CA ASP A 53 -13.20 -9.15 10.08
C ASP A 53 -13.05 -9.57 8.62
N ASP A 54 -12.24 -10.60 8.38
CA ASP A 54 -11.96 -11.14 7.06
C ASP A 54 -13.20 -11.84 6.44
N SER A 55 -14.35 -11.83 7.14
CA SER A 55 -15.58 -12.49 6.72
C SER A 55 -16.42 -11.70 5.71
N THR A 56 -15.89 -10.65 5.06
CA THR A 56 -16.63 -10.05 3.94
C THR A 56 -16.84 -11.12 2.86
N PRO A 57 -18.04 -11.21 2.24
CA PRO A 57 -18.30 -12.23 1.23
C PRO A 57 -17.36 -12.12 0.03
N VAL A 58 -16.78 -10.93 -0.20
CA VAL A 58 -15.78 -10.69 -1.25
C VAL A 58 -14.42 -11.29 -0.87
N THR A 59 -13.94 -11.08 0.37
CA THR A 59 -12.67 -11.70 0.81
C THR A 59 -12.78 -13.22 0.82
N ARG A 60 -13.90 -13.77 1.30
CA ARG A 60 -14.14 -15.23 1.29
C ARG A 60 -14.18 -15.81 -0.12
N SER A 61 -14.82 -15.13 -1.07
CA SER A 61 -14.81 -15.55 -2.47
C SER A 61 -13.43 -15.50 -3.08
N LEU A 62 -12.64 -14.46 -2.79
CA LEU A 62 -11.28 -14.32 -3.30
C LEU A 62 -10.32 -15.32 -2.65
N THR A 63 -10.47 -15.63 -1.37
CA THR A 63 -9.65 -16.64 -0.69
C THR A 63 -10.04 -18.05 -1.08
N ASP A 64 -11.34 -18.35 -1.23
CA ASP A 64 -11.81 -19.65 -1.74
C ASP A 64 -11.41 -19.84 -3.22
N GLU A 65 -11.50 -18.79 -4.03
CA GLU A 65 -11.05 -18.80 -5.42
C GLU A 65 -9.52 -18.94 -5.51
N TYR A 66 -8.75 -18.15 -4.77
CA TYR A 66 -7.28 -18.24 -4.71
C TYR A 66 -6.81 -19.61 -4.19
N SER A 67 -7.44 -20.12 -3.13
CA SER A 67 -7.13 -21.42 -2.54
C SER A 67 -7.55 -22.59 -3.44
N SER A 68 -8.46 -22.39 -4.40
CA SER A 68 -8.81 -23.39 -5.41
C SER A 68 -7.78 -23.50 -6.55
N TYR A 69 -6.95 -22.47 -6.75
CA TYR A 69 -5.89 -22.45 -7.76
C TYR A 69 -4.52 -22.85 -7.21
N THR A 70 -4.29 -22.72 -5.91
CA THR A 70 -3.02 -23.10 -5.29
C THR A 70 -3.27 -24.17 -4.24
N SER A 71 -3.12 -25.43 -4.65
CA SER A 71 -2.85 -26.46 -3.65
C SER A 71 -1.47 -26.17 -3.03
N GLU A 72 -1.24 -26.51 -1.77
CA GLU A 72 0.10 -26.39 -1.15
C GLU A 72 1.17 -27.15 -1.95
N ALA A 73 0.77 -28.11 -2.78
CA ALA A 73 1.63 -28.83 -3.72
C ALA A 73 2.03 -28.01 -4.96
N ASP A 74 1.25 -26.99 -5.36
CA ASP A 74 1.58 -26.10 -6.49
C ASP A 74 2.58 -25.01 -6.10
N ILE A 75 2.69 -24.67 -4.81
CA ILE A 75 3.68 -23.70 -4.31
C ILE A 75 5.10 -24.26 -4.32
N ASP A 76 5.23 -25.59 -4.21
CA ASP A 76 6.51 -26.30 -4.18
C ASP A 76 7.02 -26.70 -5.57
N GLN A 77 6.20 -26.53 -6.61
CA GLN A 77 6.68 -26.61 -7.99
C GLN A 77 7.26 -25.25 -8.37
N PRO A 78 8.59 -25.12 -8.59
CA PRO A 78 9.11 -23.94 -9.27
C PRO A 78 8.30 -23.80 -10.56
N ALA A 79 7.72 -22.61 -10.78
CA ALA A 79 6.95 -22.35 -11.99
C ALA A 79 7.78 -22.82 -13.18
N SER A 80 7.33 -23.91 -13.82
CA SER A 80 8.12 -24.61 -14.83
C SER A 80 8.45 -23.62 -15.93
N GLY A 81 9.72 -23.26 -16.07
CA GLY A 81 10.16 -22.18 -16.95
C GLY A 81 11.31 -21.34 -16.41
N TRP A 82 11.54 -21.33 -15.09
CA TRP A 82 12.64 -20.58 -14.47
C TRP A 82 13.88 -21.42 -14.13
N GLU A 83 13.80 -22.76 -14.28
CA GLU A 83 14.86 -23.73 -13.95
C GLU A 83 16.22 -23.37 -14.58
N ASN A 84 16.17 -22.81 -15.80
CA ASN A 84 17.34 -22.50 -16.62
C ASN A 84 17.64 -21.00 -16.71
N VAL A 85 16.90 -20.16 -15.96
CA VAL A 85 17.12 -18.71 -15.96
C VAL A 85 18.37 -18.39 -15.13
N THR A 86 19.39 -17.85 -15.77
CA THR A 86 20.67 -17.44 -15.15
C THR A 86 20.83 -15.94 -15.05
N ASP A 87 20.13 -15.19 -15.89
CA ASP A 87 20.30 -13.76 -16.06
C ASP A 87 19.01 -13.03 -15.69
N LEU A 88 19.10 -12.03 -14.81
CA LEU A 88 17.96 -11.20 -14.42
C LEU A 88 18.04 -9.84 -15.10
N ILE A 89 17.01 -9.52 -15.88
CA ILE A 89 16.76 -8.19 -16.43
C ILE A 89 15.71 -7.52 -15.54
N MET A 90 16.04 -6.36 -14.96
CA MET A 90 15.12 -5.62 -14.12
C MET A 90 14.90 -4.22 -14.68
N VAL A 91 13.63 -3.87 -14.88
CA VAL A 91 13.22 -2.53 -15.31
C VAL A 91 12.54 -1.84 -14.14
N ALA A 92 13.17 -0.78 -13.62
CA ALA A 92 12.62 0.04 -12.55
C ALA A 92 11.48 0.93 -13.08
N GLY A 93 10.31 0.77 -12.49
CA GLY A 93 9.15 1.62 -12.72
C GLY A 93 9.32 2.99 -12.07
N HIS A 94 8.91 4.03 -12.78
CA HIS A 94 8.94 5.41 -12.31
C HIS A 94 7.77 6.25 -12.83
N THR A 95 7.00 5.68 -13.74
CA THR A 95 5.85 6.30 -14.38
C THR A 95 4.76 5.24 -14.53
N ILE A 96 3.52 5.67 -14.74
CA ILE A 96 2.41 4.73 -14.87
C ILE A 96 1.67 5.04 -16.16
N PHE A 97 1.56 4.07 -17.05
CA PHE A 97 0.69 4.21 -18.22
C PHE A 97 -0.78 4.31 -17.77
N THR A 98 -1.44 5.40 -18.12
CA THR A 98 -2.84 5.72 -17.79
C THR A 98 -3.74 5.85 -19.00
N GLY A 99 -3.18 5.85 -20.21
CA GLY A 99 -3.93 5.89 -21.46
C GLY A 99 -4.88 4.70 -21.63
N SER A 100 -5.87 4.91 -22.50
CA SER A 100 -6.75 3.84 -23.02
C SER A 100 -6.39 3.44 -24.46
N ASP A 101 -5.59 4.27 -25.13
CA ASP A 101 -5.09 4.04 -26.48
C ASP A 101 -3.59 3.68 -26.43
N PHE A 102 -3.27 2.55 -27.04
CA PHE A 102 -1.91 2.00 -27.18
C PHE A 102 -1.32 2.24 -28.57
N GLY A 103 -1.89 3.17 -29.35
CA GLY A 103 -1.48 3.49 -30.71
C GLY A 103 0.00 3.92 -30.85
N GLU A 104 0.44 4.03 -32.11
CA GLU A 104 1.86 4.12 -32.51
C GLU A 104 2.62 5.38 -32.08
N SER A 105 2.02 6.30 -31.31
CA SER A 105 2.75 7.44 -30.75
C SER A 105 3.12 7.15 -29.29
N PRO A 106 4.24 6.45 -29.04
CA PRO A 106 4.61 6.05 -27.69
C PRO A 106 4.88 7.25 -26.77
N VAL A 107 5.28 8.39 -27.35
CA VAL A 107 5.74 9.58 -26.62
C VAL A 107 4.61 10.61 -26.45
N ASN A 108 3.40 10.16 -26.13
CA ASN A 108 2.35 11.07 -25.70
C ASN A 108 2.27 11.09 -24.17
N GLU A 109 2.90 12.10 -23.56
CA GLU A 109 2.91 12.26 -22.09
C GLU A 109 1.52 12.33 -21.45
N SER A 110 0.47 12.71 -22.18
CA SER A 110 -0.90 12.71 -21.65
C SER A 110 -1.44 11.31 -21.31
N HIS A 111 -0.83 10.26 -21.88
CA HIS A 111 -1.18 8.86 -21.59
C HIS A 111 -0.37 8.28 -20.43
N TRP A 112 0.50 9.09 -19.81
CA TRP A 112 1.39 8.65 -18.74
C TRP A 112 1.23 9.56 -17.53
N TYR A 113 1.11 8.94 -16.36
CA TYR A 113 1.22 9.65 -15.11
C TYR A 113 2.70 9.90 -14.82
N LEU A 114 3.11 11.17 -14.94
CA LEU A 114 4.44 11.68 -14.67
C LEU A 114 4.39 12.63 -13.47
N GLN A 115 5.40 12.59 -12.61
CA GLN A 115 5.60 13.69 -11.66
C GLN A 115 6.23 14.89 -12.37
N ALA A 116 6.08 16.08 -11.78
CA ALA A 116 6.64 17.31 -12.35
C ALA A 116 8.16 17.21 -12.63
N ALA A 117 8.90 16.52 -11.77
CA ALA A 117 10.35 16.29 -11.94
C ALA A 117 10.71 15.32 -13.08
N GLN A 118 9.73 14.61 -13.64
CA GLN A 118 9.89 13.57 -14.67
C GLN A 118 9.40 14.01 -16.05
N THR A 119 8.95 15.27 -16.17
CA THR A 119 8.53 15.87 -17.44
C THR A 119 9.69 15.82 -18.45
N ASN A 120 9.42 15.42 -19.69
CA ASN A 120 10.40 15.17 -20.76
C ASN A 120 11.32 13.94 -20.55
N GLN A 121 11.07 13.09 -19.56
CA GLN A 121 11.79 11.82 -19.39
C GLN A 121 11.03 10.60 -19.90
N LEU A 122 9.81 10.81 -20.42
CA LEU A 122 8.96 9.72 -20.90
C LEU A 122 9.68 8.82 -21.90
N GLU A 123 10.37 9.42 -22.86
CA GLU A 123 11.11 8.67 -23.87
C GLU A 123 12.14 7.73 -23.24
N SER A 124 12.88 8.17 -22.22
CA SER A 124 13.84 7.33 -21.51
C SER A 124 13.18 6.14 -20.81
N PHE A 125 12.01 6.35 -20.18
CA PHE A 125 11.28 5.25 -19.54
C PHE A 125 10.78 4.23 -20.56
N ILE A 126 10.28 4.68 -21.72
CA ILE A 126 9.85 3.81 -22.81
C ILE A 126 11.04 3.03 -23.37
N GLN A 127 12.20 3.67 -23.53
CA GLN A 127 13.43 2.99 -23.95
C GLN A 127 13.86 1.91 -22.94
N HIS A 128 13.74 2.15 -21.63
CA HIS A 128 14.03 1.11 -20.63
C HIS A 128 13.11 -0.11 -20.77
N ILE A 129 11.81 0.10 -21.00
CA ILE A 129 10.85 -0.98 -21.23
C ILE A 129 11.21 -1.76 -22.49
N LYS A 130 11.46 -1.04 -23.59
CA LYS A 130 11.81 -1.64 -24.89
C LYS A 130 13.11 -2.42 -24.84
N GLU A 131 14.13 -1.87 -24.18
CA GLU A 131 15.43 -2.52 -24.04
C GLU A 131 15.33 -3.76 -23.14
N GLY A 132 14.55 -3.70 -22.06
CA GLY A 132 14.27 -4.88 -21.23
C GLY A 132 13.65 -6.03 -22.03
N ALA A 133 12.64 -5.72 -22.86
CA ALA A 133 12.03 -6.70 -23.76
C ALA A 133 13.01 -7.23 -24.82
N ARG A 134 13.84 -6.35 -25.40
CA ARG A 134 14.88 -6.72 -26.38
C ARG A 134 15.92 -7.66 -25.77
N LEU A 135 16.38 -7.38 -24.55
CA LEU A 135 17.34 -8.23 -23.84
C LEU A 135 16.74 -9.59 -23.48
N LEU A 136 15.45 -9.62 -23.11
CA LEU A 136 14.73 -10.87 -22.87
C LEU A 136 14.67 -11.73 -24.15
N ALA A 137 14.35 -11.13 -25.30
CA ALA A 137 14.32 -11.83 -26.58
C ALA A 137 15.70 -12.31 -27.07
N ALA A 138 16.79 -11.76 -26.53
CA ALA A 138 18.15 -12.11 -26.93
C ALA A 138 18.74 -13.32 -26.18
N SER A 139 18.07 -13.81 -25.12
CA SER A 139 18.57 -14.91 -24.30
C SER A 139 17.43 -15.78 -23.77
N ASP A 140 17.51 -17.08 -24.03
CA ASP A 140 16.58 -18.10 -23.53
C ASP A 140 16.76 -18.42 -22.04
N ARG A 141 17.83 -17.88 -21.41
CA ARG A 141 18.12 -18.00 -19.98
C ARG A 141 17.91 -16.71 -19.21
N ALA A 142 17.29 -15.71 -19.82
CA ALA A 142 17.00 -14.45 -19.16
C ALA A 142 15.57 -14.40 -18.63
N GLY A 143 15.40 -13.81 -17.45
CA GLY A 143 14.10 -13.44 -16.90
C GLY A 143 13.94 -11.93 -16.85
N LEU A 144 12.75 -11.43 -17.15
CA LEU A 144 12.43 -9.99 -17.10
C LEU A 144 11.47 -9.70 -15.97
N ILE A 145 11.85 -8.74 -15.11
CA ILE A 145 10.99 -8.20 -14.04
C ILE A 145 10.78 -6.71 -14.29
N PHE A 146 9.53 -6.31 -14.45
CA PHE A 146 9.11 -4.92 -14.22
C PHE A 146 8.86 -4.75 -12.73
N SER A 147 9.48 -3.75 -12.12
CA SER A 147 9.36 -3.48 -10.69
C SER A 147 8.65 -2.15 -10.44
N GLY A 148 7.94 -2.06 -9.32
CA GLY A 148 7.25 -0.84 -8.89
C GLY A 148 5.79 -1.09 -8.54
N GLY A 149 5.37 -0.63 -7.35
CA GLY A 149 4.04 -0.84 -6.79
C GLY A 149 3.02 0.22 -7.21
N ALA A 150 1.82 0.15 -6.64
CA ALA A 150 0.81 1.21 -6.74
C ALA A 150 1.16 2.34 -5.75
N THR A 151 2.08 3.22 -6.16
CA THR A 151 2.65 4.28 -5.29
C THR A 151 2.09 5.67 -5.57
N ARG A 152 1.25 5.82 -6.60
CA ARG A 152 0.73 7.12 -7.06
C ARG A 152 -0.79 7.18 -6.88
N PRO A 153 -1.30 7.89 -5.86
CA PRO A 153 -2.74 8.05 -5.66
C PRO A 153 -3.46 8.61 -6.91
N GLY A 154 -2.81 9.51 -7.65
CA GLY A 154 -3.36 10.12 -8.85
C GLY A 154 -3.40 9.22 -10.09
N ALA A 155 -2.78 8.04 -10.06
CA ALA A 155 -2.79 7.07 -11.16
C ALA A 155 -3.81 5.95 -10.96
N GLY A 156 -4.61 6.02 -9.89
CA GLY A 156 -5.57 4.97 -9.53
C GLY A 156 -4.88 3.72 -8.97
N PRO A 157 -5.54 2.54 -8.99
CA PRO A 157 -5.02 1.32 -8.39
C PRO A 157 -3.89 0.65 -9.21
N ARG A 158 -3.39 1.29 -10.26
CA ARG A 158 -2.42 0.70 -11.18
C ARG A 158 -1.00 0.80 -10.59
N SER A 159 -0.27 -0.31 -10.63
CA SER A 159 1.16 -0.32 -10.28
C SER A 159 2.04 0.08 -11.47
N GLU A 160 3.21 0.63 -11.19
CA GLU A 160 4.21 0.97 -12.22
C GLU A 160 4.57 -0.30 -13.03
N ALA A 161 4.87 -1.41 -12.35
CA ALA A 161 5.22 -2.68 -12.97
C ALA A 161 4.13 -3.21 -13.93
N ALA A 162 2.87 -3.27 -13.46
CA ALA A 162 1.77 -3.77 -14.28
C ALA A 162 1.53 -2.88 -15.50
N SER A 163 1.67 -1.56 -15.33
CA SER A 163 1.50 -0.61 -16.44
C SER A 163 2.57 -0.77 -17.52
N TYR A 164 3.82 -1.03 -17.12
CA TYR A 164 4.94 -1.25 -18.05
C TYR A 164 4.77 -2.56 -18.82
N TRP A 165 4.39 -3.64 -18.14
CA TRP A 165 4.09 -4.92 -18.79
C TRP A 165 2.95 -4.78 -19.79
N LEU A 166 1.83 -4.17 -19.38
CA LEU A 166 0.65 -3.98 -20.22
C LEU A 166 1.00 -3.17 -21.47
N TYR A 167 1.77 -2.09 -21.28
CA TYR A 167 2.23 -1.27 -22.38
C TYR A 167 3.11 -2.09 -23.34
N ALA A 168 4.18 -2.73 -22.86
CA ALA A 168 5.06 -3.56 -23.69
C ALA A 168 4.30 -4.68 -24.44
N HIS A 169 3.34 -5.31 -23.77
CA HIS A 169 2.49 -6.35 -24.35
C HIS A 169 1.64 -5.80 -25.49
N SER A 170 0.99 -4.64 -25.29
CA SER A 170 0.19 -3.98 -26.32
C SER A 170 1.00 -3.61 -27.57
N GLN A 171 2.29 -3.30 -27.39
CA GLN A 171 3.21 -2.98 -28.49
C GLN A 171 3.78 -4.22 -29.19
N GLY A 172 3.45 -5.42 -28.71
CA GLY A 172 3.98 -6.67 -29.27
C GLY A 172 5.48 -6.90 -29.01
N TRP A 173 6.07 -6.26 -28.01
CA TRP A 173 7.53 -6.35 -27.78
C TRP A 173 8.01 -7.69 -27.21
N PHE A 174 7.10 -8.59 -26.87
CA PHE A 174 7.41 -9.96 -26.46
C PHE A 174 7.36 -10.96 -27.63
N GLN A 175 7.08 -10.52 -28.86
CA GLN A 175 7.06 -11.41 -30.03
C GLN A 175 8.48 -11.99 -30.25
N GLY A 176 8.61 -13.32 -30.13
CA GLY A 176 9.89 -14.04 -30.16
C GLY A 176 10.39 -14.53 -28.80
N VAL A 177 9.72 -14.15 -27.70
CA VAL A 177 9.93 -14.74 -26.37
C VAL A 177 8.91 -15.85 -26.20
N GLU A 178 9.28 -17.09 -26.53
CA GLU A 178 8.46 -18.26 -26.25
C GLU A 178 8.30 -18.39 -24.72
N PRO A 179 7.08 -18.40 -24.17
CA PRO A 179 6.88 -18.73 -22.77
C PRO A 179 7.30 -20.19 -22.58
N GLY A 180 8.33 -20.43 -21.78
CA GLY A 180 9.02 -21.72 -21.70
C GLY A 180 8.09 -22.94 -21.69
N GLY A 181 8.29 -23.86 -22.65
CA GLY A 181 7.69 -25.19 -22.60
C GLY A 181 7.58 -25.90 -23.94
N GLY A 182 8.55 -26.76 -24.25
CA GLY A 182 8.32 -27.96 -25.08
C GLY A 182 9.07 -27.97 -26.41
N GLY A 183 10.29 -28.55 -26.39
CA GLY A 183 10.93 -29.04 -27.60
C GLY A 183 10.05 -30.07 -28.30
N GLY A 184 9.39 -29.66 -29.37
CA GLY A 184 8.74 -30.53 -30.34
C GLY A 184 9.54 -30.51 -31.63
N GLY A 185 10.58 -31.34 -31.71
CA GLY A 185 11.23 -31.65 -32.98
C GLY A 185 10.22 -32.27 -33.94
N GLY A 186 9.82 -31.51 -34.96
CA GLY A 186 9.02 -31.99 -36.08
C GLY A 186 9.76 -31.71 -37.38
N GLY A 187 10.62 -32.64 -37.77
CA GLY A 187 11.12 -32.70 -39.14
C GLY A 187 9.98 -33.05 -40.09
N GLY A 188 9.96 -32.34 -41.22
CA GLY A 188 9.08 -32.57 -42.37
C GLY A 188 9.51 -31.66 -43.50
#